data_AF-A0A9D5AUF7-F1
#
_entry.id   AF-A0A9D5AUF7-F1
#
_cell.length_a   1.000
_cell.length_b   1.000
_cell.length_c   1.000
_cell.angle_alpha   90.00
_cell.angle_beta   90.00
_cell.angle_gamma   90.00
#
_symmetry.space_group_name_H-M   'P 1'
#
loop_
_entity.id
_entity.type
_entity.pdbx_description
1 polymer ?
#
loop_
_entity_poly.entity_id
_entity_poly.type
_entity_poly.pdbx_seq_one_letter_code
_entity_poly.pdbx_strand_id
1 'polypeptide(L)'
;VSPFRYYFDMIFEVMRNEQPYDSIPNFSAADALRLAGIGRNEFIDIMNKCRSKKIMWKLNKSIAKELLPTQPVDFPIESWWGVCLVNFTLEEFKKLSEEEVSTIDKICKEEANL
;
A
#
# COMPACT_ATOMS: atom_id res chain seq x y z
N VAL A 1 13.36 -0.97 -4.63
CA VAL A 1 11.96 -1.08 -5.12
C VAL A 1 11.07 -0.45 -4.07
N SER A 2 10.19 0.51 -4.41
CA SER A 2 9.24 1.11 -3.44
C SER A 2 7.96 0.26 -3.32
N PRO A 3 7.17 0.38 -2.23
CA PRO A 3 5.90 -0.35 -2.09
C PRO A 3 4.95 -0.10 -3.28
N PHE A 4 4.78 1.16 -3.67
CA PHE A 4 4.02 1.53 -4.87
C PHE A 4 4.51 0.79 -6.11
N ARG A 5 5.83 0.81 -6.36
CA ARG A 5 6.40 0.18 -7.55
C ARG A 5 6.20 -1.33 -7.57
N TYR A 6 6.30 -1.97 -6.40
CA TYR A 6 6.05 -3.41 -6.25
C TYR A 6 4.61 -3.77 -6.63
N TYR A 7 3.62 -3.11 -6.02
CA TYR A 7 2.21 -3.43 -6.29
C TYR A 7 1.76 -3.00 -7.69
N PHE A 8 2.31 -1.89 -8.22
CA PHE A 8 2.11 -1.50 -9.61
C PHE A 8 2.62 -2.58 -10.57
N ASP A 9 3.86 -3.06 -10.39
CA ASP A 9 4.44 -4.07 -11.27
C ASP A 9 3.70 -5.41 -11.14
N MET A 10 3.25 -5.77 -9.93
CA MET A 10 2.39 -6.94 -9.71
C MET A 10 1.06 -6.84 -10.46
N ILE A 11 0.32 -5.72 -10.35
CA ILE A 11 -0.94 -5.52 -11.10
C ILE A 11 -0.67 -5.60 -12.60
N PHE A 12 0.39 -4.93 -13.07
CA PHE A 12 0.77 -4.95 -14.47
C PHE A 12 1.05 -6.37 -14.95
N GLU A 13 1.74 -7.20 -14.17
CA GLU A 13 1.99 -8.60 -14.48
C GLU A 13 0.69 -9.42 -14.58
N VAL A 14 -0.25 -9.23 -13.66
CA VAL A 14 -1.56 -9.89 -13.67
C VAL A 14 -2.34 -9.52 -14.94
N MET A 15 -2.40 -8.22 -15.28
CA MET A 15 -2.99 -7.75 -16.53
C MET A 15 -2.29 -8.36 -17.74
N ARG A 16 -0.94 -8.32 -17.76
CA ARG A 16 -0.10 -8.81 -18.86
C ARG A 16 -0.32 -10.29 -19.15
N ASN A 17 -0.56 -11.08 -18.11
CA ASN A 17 -0.81 -12.51 -18.22
C ASN A 17 -2.32 -12.83 -18.37
N GLU A 18 -3.15 -11.80 -18.59
CA GLU A 18 -4.60 -11.88 -18.75
C GLU A 18 -5.32 -12.61 -17.62
N GLN A 19 -4.74 -12.59 -16.42
CA GLN A 19 -5.34 -13.22 -15.26
C GLN A 19 -6.48 -12.36 -14.70
N PRO A 20 -7.54 -12.98 -14.15
CA PRO A 20 -8.62 -12.23 -13.52
C PRO A 20 -8.09 -11.50 -12.27
N TYR A 21 -8.67 -10.34 -11.94
CA TYR A 21 -8.32 -9.62 -10.71
C TYR A 21 -8.45 -10.50 -9.46
N ASP A 22 -9.45 -11.39 -9.46
CA ASP A 22 -9.75 -12.30 -8.35
C ASP A 22 -8.64 -13.37 -8.12
N SER A 23 -7.60 -13.44 -8.98
CA SER A 23 -6.41 -14.25 -8.71
C SER A 23 -5.40 -13.57 -7.77
N ILE A 24 -5.56 -12.28 -7.50
CA ILE A 24 -4.68 -11.51 -6.59
C ILE A 24 -5.07 -11.85 -5.15
N PRO A 25 -4.12 -12.22 -4.26
CA PRO A 25 -4.42 -12.42 -2.85
C PRO A 25 -5.07 -11.18 -2.22
N ASN A 26 -6.05 -11.36 -1.33
CA ASN A 26 -6.82 -10.25 -0.75
C ASN A 26 -5.94 -9.17 -0.10
N PHE A 27 -4.87 -9.56 0.60
CA PHE A 27 -3.95 -8.59 1.22
C PHE A 27 -3.23 -7.75 0.15
N SER A 28 -2.80 -8.38 -0.95
CA SER A 28 -2.18 -7.69 -2.08
C SER A 28 -3.17 -6.79 -2.81
N ALA A 29 -4.42 -7.21 -2.97
CA ALA A 29 -5.47 -6.40 -3.59
C ALA A 29 -5.78 -5.16 -2.73
N ALA A 30 -5.86 -5.32 -1.41
CA ALA A 30 -6.06 -4.22 -0.48
C ALA A 30 -4.90 -3.20 -0.53
N ASP A 31 -3.66 -3.68 -0.56
CA ASP A 31 -2.49 -2.79 -0.63
C ASP A 31 -2.35 -2.12 -2.00
N ALA A 32 -2.67 -2.82 -3.08
CA ALA A 32 -2.65 -2.24 -4.41
C ALA A 32 -3.73 -1.15 -4.57
N LEU A 33 -4.90 -1.32 -3.94
CA LEU A 33 -5.90 -0.26 -3.85
C LEU A 33 -5.39 0.94 -3.03
N ARG A 34 -4.80 0.72 -1.84
CA ARG A 34 -4.32 1.81 -0.99
C ARG A 34 -3.16 2.59 -1.61
N LEU A 35 -2.23 1.90 -2.25
CA LEU A 35 -0.97 2.49 -2.75
C LEU A 35 -1.08 2.95 -4.19
N ALA A 36 -1.79 2.22 -5.05
CA ALA A 36 -1.92 2.54 -6.47
C ALA A 36 -3.33 3.00 -6.86
N GLY A 37 -4.34 2.89 -5.99
CA GLY A 37 -5.71 3.28 -6.33
C GLY A 37 -6.40 2.32 -7.30
N ILE A 38 -5.90 1.10 -7.46
CA ILE A 38 -6.44 0.11 -8.40
C ILE A 38 -7.19 -0.99 -7.65
N GLY A 39 -8.51 -0.85 -7.59
CA GLY A 39 -9.42 -1.89 -7.16
C GLY A 39 -9.88 -2.77 -8.32
N ARG A 40 -10.84 -3.66 -8.02
CA ARG A 40 -11.39 -4.60 -8.99
C ARG A 40 -12.06 -3.91 -10.19
N ASN A 41 -12.81 -2.83 -9.93
CA ASN A 41 -13.55 -2.12 -10.98
C ASN A 41 -12.59 -1.36 -11.89
N GLU A 42 -11.60 -0.66 -11.33
CA GLU A 42 -10.57 0.06 -12.07
C GLU A 42 -9.76 -0.90 -12.95
N PHE A 43 -9.40 -2.07 -12.40
CA PHE A 43 -8.72 -3.11 -13.16
C PHE A 43 -9.56 -3.60 -14.36
N ILE A 44 -10.83 -3.93 -14.14
CA ILE A 44 -11.74 -4.40 -15.20
C ILE A 44 -11.90 -3.33 -16.28
N ASP A 45 -12.07 -2.07 -15.89
CA ASP A 45 -12.20 -0.95 -16.82
C ASP A 45 -10.95 -0.77 -17.68
N ILE A 46 -9.75 -0.87 -17.09
CA ILE A 46 -8.48 -0.81 -17.83
C ILE A 46 -8.38 -1.99 -18.80
N MET A 47 -8.68 -3.21 -18.35
CA MET A 47 -8.64 -4.41 -19.20
C MET A 47 -9.62 -4.32 -20.38
N ASN A 48 -10.82 -3.80 -20.15
CA ASN A 48 -11.82 -3.58 -21.20
C ASN A 48 -11.37 -2.51 -22.22
N LYS A 49 -10.79 -1.41 -21.75
CA LYS A 49 -10.19 -0.37 -22.61
C LYS A 49 -9.04 -0.93 -23.47
N CYS A 50 -8.23 -1.82 -22.91
CA CYS A 50 -7.14 -2.49 -23.64
C CYS A 50 -7.68 -3.46 -24.71
N ARG A 51 -8.78 -4.17 -24.44
CA ARG A 51 -9.42 -5.13 -25.37
C ARG A 51 -10.20 -4.44 -26.49
N SER A 52 -10.93 -3.36 -26.20
CA SER A 52 -11.78 -2.68 -27.18
C SER A 52 -10.98 -2.00 -28.31
N LYS A 53 -9.71 -1.67 -28.07
CA LYS A 53 -8.84 -1.03 -29.06
C LYS A 53 -8.34 -1.96 -30.19
N LYS A 54 -8.71 -3.25 -30.25
CA LYS A 54 -8.28 -4.24 -31.28
C LYS A 54 -6.77 -4.26 -31.58
N ILE A 55 -5.93 -3.84 -30.64
CA ILE A 55 -4.48 -3.85 -30.78
C ILE A 55 -3.99 -5.23 -30.34
N MET A 56 -3.29 -5.93 -31.23
CA MET A 56 -2.60 -7.17 -30.88
C MET A 56 -1.81 -6.94 -29.59
N TRP A 57 -2.15 -7.71 -28.55
CA TRP A 57 -1.65 -7.60 -27.17
C TRP A 57 -0.12 -7.50 -27.02
N LYS A 58 0.64 -7.88 -28.07
CA LYS A 58 2.10 -7.69 -28.13
C LYS A 58 2.55 -6.21 -28.15
N LEU A 59 1.69 -5.27 -28.58
CA LEU A 59 1.94 -3.82 -28.58
C LEU A 59 1.40 -3.09 -27.33
N ASN A 60 0.64 -3.77 -26.45
CA ASN A 60 -0.06 -3.19 -25.28
C ASN A 60 0.86 -2.87 -24.07
N LYS A 61 2.16 -3.18 -24.15
CA LYS A 61 3.10 -2.97 -23.03
C LYS A 61 3.23 -1.50 -22.61
N SER A 62 3.10 -0.53 -23.54
CA SER A 62 3.08 0.90 -23.20
C SER A 62 1.70 1.36 -22.74
N ILE A 63 0.64 0.90 -23.41
CA ILE A 63 -0.73 1.37 -23.19
C ILE A 63 -1.23 1.01 -21.78
N ALA A 64 -0.98 -0.21 -21.31
CA ALA A 64 -1.34 -0.57 -19.93
C ALA A 64 -0.55 0.27 -18.91
N LYS A 65 0.73 0.59 -19.17
CA LYS A 65 1.49 1.51 -18.31
C LYS A 65 0.99 2.96 -18.37
N GLU A 66 0.48 3.40 -19.52
CA GLU A 66 -0.11 4.74 -19.71
C GLU A 66 -1.46 4.89 -19.01
N LEU A 67 -2.24 3.80 -18.90
CA LEU A 67 -3.53 3.78 -18.23
C LEU A 67 -3.43 3.50 -16.73
N LEU A 68 -2.28 2.98 -16.28
CA LEU A 68 -2.02 2.76 -14.87
C LEU A 68 -1.48 4.05 -14.20
N PRO A 69 -1.72 4.22 -12.89
CA PRO A 69 -1.27 5.38 -12.14
C PRO A 69 0.25 5.52 -12.18
N THR A 70 0.75 6.73 -12.43
CA THR A 70 2.19 7.03 -12.47
C THR A 70 2.74 7.50 -11.13
N GLN A 71 1.85 7.82 -10.19
CA GLN A 71 2.16 8.28 -8.84
C GLN A 71 1.38 7.43 -7.83
N PRO A 72 1.92 7.22 -6.63
CA PRO A 72 1.18 6.62 -5.54
C PRO A 72 -0.01 7.50 -5.15
N VAL A 73 -1.05 6.87 -4.62
CA VAL A 73 -2.09 7.58 -3.87
C VAL A 73 -1.44 8.19 -2.63
N ASP A 74 -1.84 9.42 -2.28
CA ASP A 74 -1.45 10.05 -1.03
C ASP A 74 -2.13 9.30 0.13
N PHE A 75 -1.38 8.36 0.71
CA PHE A 75 -1.84 7.49 1.77
C PHE A 75 -0.74 7.36 2.84
N PRO A 76 -1.07 7.60 4.13
CA PRO A 76 -0.12 7.41 5.21
C PRO A 76 0.18 5.93 5.37
N ILE A 77 1.40 5.51 5.05
CA ILE A 77 1.85 4.14 5.31
C ILE A 77 2.10 3.99 6.80
N GLU A 78 1.24 3.23 7.47
CA GLU A 78 1.39 2.88 8.87
C GLU A 78 2.45 1.77 9.05
N SER A 79 3.11 1.77 10.21
CA SER A 79 4.00 0.68 10.60
C SER A 79 3.21 -0.62 10.78
N TRP A 80 3.82 -1.75 10.41
CA TRP A 80 3.24 -3.09 10.66
C TRP A 80 3.28 -3.52 12.13
N TRP A 81 3.85 -2.68 12.99
CA TRP A 81 4.01 -2.86 14.42
C TRP A 81 3.54 -1.58 15.13
N GLY A 82 2.98 -1.76 16.34
CA GLY A 82 2.71 -0.67 17.27
C GLY A 82 3.70 -0.69 18.42
N VAL A 83 3.90 0.47 19.06
CA VAL A 83 4.57 0.54 20.36
C VAL A 83 3.51 0.65 21.43
N CYS A 84 3.51 -0.29 22.36
CA CYS A 84 2.65 -0.22 23.52
C CYS A 84 3.51 0.03 24.76
N LEU A 85 3.04 0.97 25.58
CA LEU A 85 3.64 1.20 26.89
C LEU A 85 3.19 0.09 27.84
N VAL A 86 4.19 -0.58 28.42
CA VAL A 86 3.98 -1.56 29.47
C VAL A 86 4.17 -0.91 30.83
N ASN A 87 3.74 -1.58 31.90
CA ASN A 87 3.86 -1.03 33.25
C ASN A 87 5.32 -0.71 33.61
N PHE A 88 5.53 0.51 34.09
CA PHE A 88 6.78 0.97 34.68
C PHE A 88 6.62 1.08 36.20
N THR A 89 7.68 0.72 36.92
CA THR A 89 7.82 1.16 38.31
C THR A 89 8.33 2.60 38.37
N LEU A 90 8.07 3.29 39.48
CA LEU A 90 8.58 4.65 39.70
C LEU A 90 10.11 4.73 39.68
N GLU A 91 10.82 3.66 40.02
CA GLU A 91 12.29 3.63 39.99
C GLU A 91 12.84 3.52 38.56
N GLU A 92 12.16 2.79 37.68
CA GLU A 92 12.53 2.68 36.27
C GLU A 92 12.29 4.00 35.55
N PHE A 93 11.17 4.67 35.83
CA PHE A 93 10.86 5.97 35.24
C PHE A 93 11.92 7.03 35.58
N LYS A 94 12.46 7.02 36.81
CA LYS A 94 13.52 7.94 37.25
C LYS A 94 14.87 7.73 36.57
N LYS A 95 15.10 6.56 35.95
CA LYS A 95 16.34 6.23 35.25
C LYS A 95 16.31 6.63 33.77
N LEU A 96 15.15 7.02 33.26
CA LEU A 96 14.98 7.41 31.86
C LEU A 96 15.66 8.75 31.59
N SER A 97 16.23 8.85 30.40
CA SER A 97 16.69 10.10 29.81
C SER A 97 15.51 10.99 29.39
N GLU A 98 15.77 12.28 29.20
CA GLU A 98 14.75 13.22 28.72
C GLU A 98 14.17 12.82 27.35
N GLU A 99 15.00 12.23 26.48
CA GLU A 99 14.57 11.72 25.16
C GLU A 99 13.62 10.53 25.29
N GLU A 100 13.92 9.60 26.21
CA GLU A 100 13.05 8.46 26.49
C GLU A 100 11.72 8.92 27.08
N VAL A 101 11.74 9.84 28.05
CA VAL A 101 10.51 10.42 28.63
C VAL A 101 9.65 11.10 27.55
N SER A 102 10.27 11.91 26.68
CA SER A 102 9.57 12.57 25.56
C SER A 102 8.94 11.56 24.59
N THR A 103 9.63 10.45 24.33
CA THR A 103 9.13 9.36 23.48
C THR A 103 7.92 8.66 24.12
N ILE A 104 7.98 8.39 25.43
CA ILE A 104 6.86 7.82 26.19
C ILE A 104 5.65 8.75 26.15
N ASP A 105 5.83 10.04 26.41
CA ASP A 105 4.76 11.04 26.35
C ASP A 105 4.09 11.11 24.97
N LYS A 106 4.88 10.95 23.91
CA LYS A 106 4.37 10.89 22.54
C LYS A 106 3.51 9.65 22.32
N ILE A 107 3.98 8.47 22.72
CA ILE A 107 3.25 7.20 22.58
C ILE A 107 1.91 7.25 23.35
N CYS A 108 1.91 7.74 24.60
CA CYS A 108 0.69 7.92 25.40
C CYS A 108 -0.37 8.79 24.69
N LYS A 109 0.06 9.87 24.03
CA LYS A 109 -0.85 10.77 23.32
C LYS A 109 -1.38 10.14 22.04
N GLU A 110 -0.60 9.33 21.36
CA GLU A 110 -1.02 8.60 20.15
C GLU A 110 -2.02 7.49 20.50
N GLU A 111 -1.81 6.73 21.59
CA GLU A 111 -2.77 5.72 22.07
C GLU A 111 -4.12 6.32 22.49
N ALA A 112 -4.15 7.52 23.07
CA ALA A 112 -5.40 8.18 23.47
C ALA A 112 -6.28 8.68 22.30
N ASN A 113 -5.73 8.72 21.08
CA ASN A 113 -6.42 9.17 19.87
C ASN A 113 -6.90 8.00 18.97
N LEU A 114 -6.68 6.75 19.40
CA LEU A 114 -7.21 5.53 18.79
C LEU A 114 -8.57 5.15 19.40
#